data_AF-A0A1V1P715-F1
#
_entry.id   AF-A0A1V1P715-F1
#
_cell.length_a   1.000
_cell.length_b   1.000
_cell.length_c   1.000
_cell.angle_alpha   90.00
_cell.angle_beta   90.00
_cell.angle_gamma   90.00
#
_symmetry.space_group_name_H-M   'P 1'
#
loop_
_entity.id
_entity.type
_entity.pdbx_description
1 polymer ?
#
loop_
_entity_poly.entity_id
_entity_poly.type
_entity_poly.pdbx_seq_one_letter_code
_entity_poly.pdbx_strand_id
1 'polypeptide(L)'
;MEVHTLHSEYIKYHYQKNPDLQYQPYSMQIQSLINDGICSGNILTPYLPQLNISSELIIANNPYSQAKWIQEHHSQISNINEWCFESLRKQIEIRKPDILYIADPITFDHAFIKQLKWKPKLIIGWRANFLNQKLICAIMTY
;
A
#
# COMPACT_ATOMS: atom_id res chain seq x y z
N MET A 1 -8.48 -3.74 -2.96
CA MET A 1 -7.05 -3.54 -2.71
C MET A 1 -6.89 -2.24 -1.94
N GLU A 2 -6.09 -2.28 -0.89
CA GLU A 2 -5.86 -1.16 0.02
C GLU A 2 -4.38 -0.75 -0.04
N VAL A 3 -4.10 0.54 -0.21
CA VAL A 3 -2.75 1.07 -0.40
C VAL A 3 -2.44 2.09 0.68
N HIS A 4 -1.36 1.86 1.42
CA HIS A 4 -0.87 2.73 2.49
C HIS A 4 0.60 3.07 2.31
N THR A 5 1.01 4.18 2.92
CA THR A 5 2.40 4.52 3.19
C THR A 5 2.60 4.60 4.69
N LEU A 6 3.80 4.23 5.16
CA LEU A 6 4.16 4.29 6.57
C LEU A 6 5.34 5.24 6.78
N HIS A 7 5.49 5.77 8.00
CA HIS A 7 6.66 6.58 8.33
C HIS A 7 7.94 5.75 8.15
N SER A 8 8.95 6.29 7.48
CA SER A 8 10.19 5.58 7.14
C SER A 8 10.92 5.04 8.37
N GLU A 9 10.95 5.80 9.46
CA GLU A 9 11.58 5.37 10.72
C GLU A 9 10.84 4.22 11.38
N TYR A 10 9.50 4.14 11.24
CA TYR A 10 8.76 2.99 11.72
C TYR A 10 9.09 1.74 10.91
N ILE A 11 9.18 1.85 9.58
CA ILE A 11 9.58 0.73 8.73
C ILE A 11 10.96 0.23 9.17
N LYS A 12 11.94 1.12 9.31
CA LYS A 12 13.28 0.75 9.81
C LYS A 12 13.22 0.04 11.17
N TYR A 13 12.49 0.61 12.12
CA TYR A 13 12.30 0.02 13.45
C TYR A 13 11.71 -1.39 13.39
N HIS A 14 10.67 -1.61 12.57
CA HIS A 14 9.98 -2.90 12.45
C HIS A 14 10.91 -4.02 11.96
N TYR A 15 11.76 -3.72 10.96
CA TYR A 15 12.73 -4.68 10.42
C TYR A 15 13.99 -4.81 11.28
N GLN A 16 14.36 -3.78 12.06
CA GLN A 16 15.43 -3.90 13.06
C GLN A 16 15.02 -4.81 14.23
N LYS A 17 13.76 -4.72 14.66
CA LYS A 17 13.19 -5.60 15.70
C LYS A 17 13.03 -7.05 15.21
N ASN A 18 12.85 -7.25 13.90
CA ASN A 18 12.69 -8.56 13.27
C ASN A 18 13.62 -8.72 12.05
N PRO A 19 14.95 -8.90 12.24
CA PRO A 19 15.93 -8.86 11.14
C PRO A 19 15.69 -9.87 10.03
N ASP A 20 15.17 -11.05 10.37
CA ASP A 20 14.91 -12.14 9.41
C ASP A 20 13.68 -11.87 8.54
N LEU A 21 12.83 -10.91 8.92
CA LEU A 21 11.57 -10.60 8.22
C LEU A 21 11.81 -10.18 6.77
N GLN A 22 12.90 -9.45 6.49
CA GLN A 22 13.21 -8.98 5.13
C GLN A 22 13.43 -10.11 4.13
N TYR A 23 13.79 -11.31 4.60
CA TYR A 23 14.03 -12.48 3.75
C TYR A 23 12.77 -13.33 3.55
N GLN A 24 11.76 -13.14 4.40
CA GLN A 24 10.49 -13.86 4.35
C GLN A 24 9.69 -13.48 3.09
N PRO A 25 8.72 -14.32 2.66
CA PRO A 25 7.84 -13.98 1.55
C PRO A 25 7.09 -12.66 1.74
N TYR A 26 6.72 -12.01 0.65
CA TYR A 26 6.01 -10.72 0.67
C TYR A 26 4.78 -10.75 1.61
N SER A 27 3.96 -11.80 1.50
CA SER A 27 2.76 -11.97 2.30
C SER A 27 3.05 -12.02 3.81
N MET A 28 4.13 -12.69 4.21
CA MET A 28 4.56 -12.78 5.62
C MET A 28 5.03 -11.42 6.15
N GLN A 29 5.68 -10.61 5.31
CA GLN A 29 6.09 -9.25 5.68
C GLN A 29 4.88 -8.34 5.90
N ILE A 30 3.88 -8.39 5.01
CA ILE A 30 2.62 -7.66 5.18
C ILE A 30 1.84 -8.14 6.40
N GLN A 31 1.75 -9.45 6.62
CA GLN A 31 1.06 -10.00 7.79
C GLN A 31 1.74 -9.59 9.10
N SER A 32 3.07 -9.52 9.14
CA SER A 32 3.81 -9.04 10.31
C SER A 32 3.45 -7.59 10.65
N LEU A 33 3.31 -6.72 9.65
CA LEU A 33 2.89 -5.33 9.85
C LEU A 33 1.44 -5.22 10.36
N ILE A 34 0.53 -6.04 9.81
CA ILE A 34 -0.85 -6.12 10.29
C ILE A 34 -0.88 -6.55 11.76
N ASN A 35 -0.07 -7.56 12.12
CA ASN A 35 -0.01 -8.09 13.48
C ASN A 35 0.64 -7.13 14.50
N ASP A 36 1.54 -6.24 14.06
CA ASP A 36 2.11 -5.19 14.91
C ASP A 36 1.08 -4.10 15.26
N GLY A 37 -0.07 -4.07 14.57
CA GLY A 37 -1.18 -3.16 14.87
C GLY A 37 -0.95 -1.72 14.41
N ILE A 38 0.06 -1.49 13.56
CA ILE A 38 0.25 -0.18 12.95
C ILE A 38 -0.92 0.15 12.03
N CYS A 39 -1.42 1.38 12.10
CA CYS A 39 -2.56 1.83 11.31
C CYS A 39 -3.88 1.05 11.54
N SER A 40 -4.06 0.32 12.65
CA SER A 40 -5.27 -0.49 12.92
C SER A 40 -6.59 0.28 12.83
N GLY A 41 -6.59 1.60 13.02
CA GLY A 41 -7.80 2.44 12.84
C GLY A 41 -8.16 2.75 11.39
N ASN A 42 -7.23 2.53 10.45
CA ASN A 42 -7.36 2.92 9.04
C ASN A 42 -7.14 1.75 8.07
N ILE A 43 -6.92 0.52 8.57
CA ILE A 43 -6.76 -0.68 7.75
C ILE A 43 -8.04 -1.52 7.81
N LEU A 44 -8.65 -1.77 6.65
CA LEU A 44 -9.85 -2.59 6.52
C LEU A 44 -9.54 -4.04 6.14
N THR A 45 -8.47 -4.25 5.37
CA THR A 45 -8.11 -5.52 4.74
C THR A 45 -8.24 -6.76 5.66
N PRO A 46 -7.77 -6.79 6.92
CA PRO A 46 -7.86 -7.98 7.78
C PRO A 46 -9.29 -8.42 8.09
N TYR A 47 -10.27 -7.53 8.01
CA TYR A 47 -11.65 -7.78 8.43
C TYR A 47 -12.59 -8.10 7.25
N LEU A 48 -12.21 -7.73 6.03
CA LEU A 48 -13.01 -7.93 4.82
C LEU A 48 -13.21 -9.41 4.42
N PRO A 49 -12.26 -10.35 4.65
CA PRO A 49 -12.48 -11.76 4.35
C PRO A 49 -13.69 -12.37 5.09
N GLN A 50 -14.03 -11.87 6.29
CA GLN A 50 -15.21 -12.31 7.05
C GLN A 50 -16.53 -11.97 6.34
N LEU A 51 -16.49 -11.02 5.40
CA LEU A 51 -17.62 -10.61 4.56
C LEU A 51 -17.56 -11.25 3.17
N ASN A 52 -16.72 -12.27 2.95
CA ASN A 52 -16.43 -12.87 1.64
C ASN A 52 -15.86 -11.88 0.62
N ILE A 53 -15.19 -10.82 1.09
CA ILE A 53 -14.53 -9.83 0.24
C ILE A 53 -13.04 -10.16 0.20
N SER A 54 -12.55 -10.53 -0.99
CA SER A 54 -11.11 -10.66 -1.22
C SER A 54 -10.45 -9.28 -1.14
N SER A 55 -9.43 -9.17 -0.29
CA SER A 55 -8.74 -7.91 -0.07
C SER A 55 -7.26 -8.15 0.20
N GLU A 56 -6.47 -7.15 -0.13
CA GLU A 56 -5.02 -7.16 0.06
C GLU A 56 -4.57 -5.77 0.47
N LEU A 57 -3.61 -5.73 1.39
CA LEU A 57 -2.96 -4.53 1.88
C LEU A 57 -1.60 -4.40 1.22
N ILE A 58 -1.34 -3.23 0.64
CA ILE A 58 -0.05 -2.87 0.06
C ILE A 58 0.52 -1.71 0.87
N ILE A 59 1.68 -1.93 1.50
CA ILE A 59 2.50 -0.83 1.99
C ILE A 59 3.46 -0.43 0.87
N ALA A 60 3.11 0.62 0.13
CA ALA A 60 3.76 0.97 -1.12
C ALA A 60 5.20 1.47 -0.90
N ASN A 61 5.46 2.20 0.19
CA ASN A 61 6.77 2.76 0.50
C ASN A 61 7.65 1.86 1.38
N ASN A 62 7.35 0.57 1.51
CA ASN A 62 8.17 -0.39 2.25
C ASN A 62 9.17 -1.11 1.31
N PRO A 63 10.46 -0.72 1.30
CA PRO A 63 11.41 -1.23 0.32
C PRO A 63 11.65 -2.74 0.46
N TYR A 64 11.60 -3.28 1.68
CA TYR A 64 11.84 -4.70 1.94
C TYR A 64 10.73 -5.58 1.35
N SER A 65 9.47 -5.26 1.65
CA SER A 65 8.34 -6.05 1.15
C SER A 65 8.20 -5.88 -0.35
N GLN A 66 8.40 -4.67 -0.88
CA GLN A 66 8.28 -4.41 -2.31
C GLN A 66 9.40 -5.09 -3.11
N ALA A 67 10.64 -5.09 -2.61
CA ALA A 67 11.73 -5.87 -3.23
C ALA A 67 11.41 -7.36 -3.30
N LYS A 68 10.85 -7.92 -2.21
CA LYS A 68 10.43 -9.32 -2.18
C LYS A 68 9.30 -9.61 -3.17
N TRP A 69 8.30 -8.74 -3.24
CA TRP A 69 7.20 -8.87 -4.20
C TRP A 69 7.70 -8.87 -5.65
N ILE A 70 8.61 -7.94 -5.98
CA ILE A 70 9.23 -7.84 -7.31
C ILE A 70 9.96 -9.14 -7.66
N GLN A 71 10.73 -9.69 -6.72
CA GLN A 71 11.45 -10.95 -6.89
C GLN A 71 10.49 -12.12 -7.15
N GLU A 72 9.44 -12.26 -6.33
CA GLU A 72 8.46 -13.36 -6.41
C GLU A 72 7.65 -13.34 -7.71
N HIS A 73 7.43 -12.16 -8.29
CA HIS A 73 6.63 -11.99 -9.51
C HIS A 73 7.49 -11.82 -10.76
N HIS A 74 8.80 -12.09 -10.66
CA HIS A 74 9.79 -11.90 -11.74
C HIS A 74 9.65 -10.54 -12.44
N SER A 75 9.27 -9.51 -11.67
CA SER A 75 9.07 -8.17 -12.17
C SER A 75 10.40 -7.42 -12.23
N GLN A 76 10.47 -6.42 -13.10
CA GLN A 76 11.61 -5.52 -13.22
C GLN A 76 11.15 -4.09 -12.99
N ILE A 77 11.94 -3.30 -12.26
CA ILE A 77 11.76 -1.87 -12.09
C ILE A 77 12.70 -1.17 -13.05
N SER A 78 12.15 -0.33 -13.92
CA SER A 78 12.92 0.37 -14.95
C SER A 78 13.61 1.62 -14.39
N ASN A 79 12.93 2.34 -13.51
CA ASN A 79 13.44 3.52 -12.84
C ASN A 79 13.53 3.31 -11.33
N ILE A 80 14.75 3.16 -10.81
CA ILE A 80 14.98 2.95 -9.38
C ILE A 80 14.50 4.14 -8.53
N ASN A 81 14.47 5.37 -9.06
CA ASN A 81 13.99 6.52 -8.30
C ASN A 81 12.46 6.52 -8.12
N GLU A 82 11.75 5.77 -8.96
CA GLU A 82 10.29 5.67 -8.96
C GLU A 82 9.83 4.26 -8.56
N TRP A 83 10.70 3.47 -7.91
CA TRP A 83 10.46 2.08 -7.56
C TRP A 83 9.12 1.85 -6.85
N CYS A 84 8.74 2.78 -5.97
CA CYS A 84 7.49 2.75 -5.21
C CYS A 84 6.26 2.82 -6.13
N PHE A 85 6.26 3.78 -7.06
CA PHE A 85 5.20 3.97 -8.05
C PHE A 85 5.14 2.82 -9.04
N GLU A 86 6.30 2.39 -9.56
CA GLU A 86 6.38 1.29 -10.51
C GLU A 86 5.92 -0.03 -9.89
N SER A 87 6.38 -0.35 -8.68
CA SER A 87 5.98 -1.57 -7.97
C SER A 87 4.47 -1.59 -7.73
N LEU A 88 3.91 -0.49 -7.22
CA LEU A 88 2.47 -0.40 -6.96
C LEU A 88 1.66 -0.50 -8.27
N ARG A 89 2.08 0.19 -9.34
CA ARG A 89 1.41 0.12 -10.64
C ARG A 89 1.36 -1.31 -11.17
N LYS A 90 2.48 -2.04 -11.13
CA LYS A 90 2.55 -3.44 -11.57
C LYS A 90 1.63 -4.33 -10.73
N GLN A 91 1.61 -4.13 -9.41
CA GLN A 91 0.69 -4.85 -8.51
C GLN A 91 -0.77 -4.64 -8.87
N ILE A 92 -1.18 -3.39 -9.13
CA ILE A 92 -2.54 -3.06 -9.55
C ILE A 92 -2.85 -3.71 -10.91
N GLU A 93 -1.92 -3.66 -11.86
CA GLU A 93 -2.12 -4.21 -13.22
C GLU A 93 -2.20 -5.74 -13.26
N ILE A 94 -1.45 -6.42 -12.39
CA ILE A 94 -1.47 -7.89 -12.26
C ILE A 94 -2.75 -8.34 -11.54
N ARG A 95 -3.07 -7.72 -10.40
CA ARG A 95 -4.17 -8.15 -9.53
C ARG A 95 -5.54 -7.65 -9.98
N LYS A 96 -5.57 -6.58 -10.77
CA LYS A 96 -6.78 -5.98 -11.35
C LYS A 96 -7.91 -5.80 -10.33
N PRO A 97 -7.69 -5.06 -9.23
CA PRO A 97 -8.72 -4.91 -8.20
C PRO A 97 -9.95 -4.18 -8.75
N ASP A 98 -11.15 -4.58 -8.31
CA ASP A 98 -12.38 -3.84 -8.59
C ASP A 98 -12.45 -2.51 -7.81
N ILE A 99 -11.95 -2.52 -6.57
CA ILE A 99 -11.91 -1.37 -5.67
C ILE A 99 -10.46 -1.09 -5.26
N LEU A 100 -10.02 0.15 -5.45
CA LEU A 100 -8.72 0.65 -5.00
C LEU A 100 -8.91 1.73 -3.94
N TYR A 101 -8.51 1.42 -2.71
CA TYR A 101 -8.51 2.36 -1.59
C TYR A 101 -7.10 2.87 -1.34
N ILE A 102 -6.91 4.18 -1.29
CA ILE A 102 -5.62 4.86 -1.21
C ILE A 102 -5.61 5.77 0.02
N ALA A 103 -4.84 5.39 1.04
CA ALA A 103 -4.68 6.15 2.28
C ALA A 103 -3.65 7.29 2.16
N ASP A 104 -2.86 7.33 1.08
CA ASP A 104 -1.96 8.45 0.77
C ASP A 104 -2.20 9.02 -0.64
N PRO A 105 -3.33 9.72 -0.83
CA PRO A 105 -3.74 10.23 -2.13
C PRO A 105 -2.98 11.49 -2.57
N ILE A 106 -2.04 12.00 -1.77
CA ILE A 106 -1.10 13.05 -2.21
C ILE A 106 0.08 12.41 -2.94
N THR A 107 0.61 11.31 -2.42
CA THR A 107 1.65 10.57 -3.13
C THR A 107 1.08 9.84 -4.34
N PHE A 108 -0.02 9.11 -4.18
CA PHE A 108 -0.67 8.37 -5.28
C PHE A 108 -1.89 9.14 -5.80
N ASP A 109 -1.61 10.28 -6.41
CA ASP A 109 -2.61 11.24 -6.86
C ASP A 109 -3.25 10.87 -8.22
N HIS A 110 -4.04 11.79 -8.76
CA HIS A 110 -4.66 11.64 -10.07
C HIS A 110 -3.66 11.42 -11.23
N ALA A 111 -2.44 11.99 -11.14
CA ALA A 111 -1.42 11.78 -12.16
C ALA A 111 -0.93 10.32 -12.14
N PHE A 112 -0.72 9.74 -10.95
CA PHE A 112 -0.44 8.31 -10.81
C PHE A 112 -1.60 7.45 -11.35
N ILE A 113 -2.84 7.75 -10.96
CA ILE A 113 -4.02 6.99 -11.40
C ILE A 113 -4.17 6.99 -12.92
N LYS A 114 -3.88 8.11 -13.59
CA LYS A 114 -3.92 8.21 -15.05
C LYS A 114 -2.98 7.21 -15.74
N GLN A 115 -1.84 6.90 -15.14
CA GLN A 115 -0.83 5.99 -15.70
C GLN A 115 -1.22 4.50 -15.61
N LEU A 116 -2.19 4.14 -14.77
CA LEU A 116 -2.62 2.74 -14.62
C LEU A 116 -3.27 2.22 -15.92
N LYS A 117 -2.82 1.07 -16.43
CA LYS A 117 -3.48 0.41 -17.56
C LYS A 117 -4.82 -0.20 -17.16
N TRP A 118 -4.87 -0.85 -16.01
CA TRP A 118 -6.12 -1.31 -15.40
C TRP A 118 -6.78 -0.17 -14.64
N LYS A 119 -8.07 0.06 -14.87
CA LYS A 119 -8.88 1.04 -14.13
C LYS A 119 -9.83 0.30 -13.20
N PRO A 120 -9.58 0.31 -11.88
CA PRO A 120 -10.56 -0.15 -10.89
C PRO A 120 -11.90 0.57 -11.09
N LYS A 121 -13.01 -0.13 -10.85
CA LYS A 121 -14.37 0.42 -11.01
C LYS A 121 -14.67 1.51 -9.97
N LEU A 122 -13.98 1.46 -8.83
CA LEU A 122 -14.08 2.43 -7.76
C LEU A 122 -12.70 2.73 -7.19
N ILE A 123 -12.34 4.01 -7.14
CA ILE A 123 -11.11 4.51 -6.51
C ILE A 123 -11.50 5.46 -5.40
N ILE A 124 -11.06 5.15 -4.17
CA ILE A 124 -11.31 5.93 -2.97
C ILE A 124 -9.97 6.43 -2.45
N GLY A 125 -9.78 7.75 -2.40
CA GLY A 125 -8.72 8.39 -1.66
C GLY A 125 -9.21 8.78 -0.27
N TRP A 126 -8.48 8.44 0.77
CA TRP A 126 -8.74 8.90 2.13
C TRP A 126 -7.52 9.62 2.67
N ARG A 127 -7.73 10.78 3.28
CA ARG A 127 -6.68 11.46 4.05
C ARG A 127 -7.30 12.22 5.21
N ALA A 128 -6.64 12.16 6.35
CA ALA A 128 -6.82 13.11 7.44
C ALA A 128 -5.58 14.00 7.53
N ASN A 129 -5.76 15.32 7.57
CA ASN A 129 -4.66 16.26 7.74
C ASN A 129 -5.08 17.41 8.67
N PHE A 130 -4.11 18.00 9.36
CA PHE A 130 -4.34 19.20 10.14
C PHE A 130 -4.16 20.43 9.24
N LEU A 131 -5.20 21.26 9.17
CA LEU A 131 -5.17 22.56 8.51
C LEU A 131 -5.56 23.60 9.56
N ASN A 132 -4.65 24.52 9.89
CA ASN A 132 -4.84 25.52 10.93
C ASN A 132 -5.31 24.93 12.28
N GLN A 133 -4.65 23.87 12.75
CA GLN A 133 -4.98 23.14 13.99
C GLN A 133 -6.37 22.47 14.01
N LYS A 134 -7.08 22.43 12.88
CA LYS A 134 -8.31 21.66 12.73
C LYS A 134 -8.03 20.40 11.91
N LEU A 135 -8.55 19.26 12.37
CA LEU A 135 -8.53 18.02 11.61
C LEU A 135 -9.50 18.15 10.44
N ILE A 136 -9.00 17.99 9.22
CA ILE A 136 -9.80 17.90 7.99
C ILE A 136 -9.64 16.48 7.45
N CYS A 137 -10.77 15.80 7.30
CA CYS A 137 -10.85 14.50 6.64
C CYS A 137 -11.47 14.71 5.26
N ALA A 138 -10.82 14.21 4.21
CA ALA A 138 -11.32 14.28 2.85
C ALA A 138 -11.41 12.86 2.26
N ILE A 139 -12.56 12.58 1.66
CA ILE A 139 -12.76 11.42 0.78
C ILE A 139 -12.74 11.95 -0.64
N MET A 140 -11.82 11.43 -1.46
CA MET A 140 -11.70 11.76 -2.88
C MET A 140 -12.13 10.56 -3.70
N THR A 141 -12.98 10.79 -4.69
CA THR A 141 -13.35 9.79 -5.69
C THR A 141 -12.74 10.22 -7.02
N TYR A 142 -12.04 9.30 -7.70
CA TYR A 142 -11.38 9.56 -8.99
C TYR A 142 -12.13 8.96 -10.16
#